data_AF-A0A3S0H5Z3-F1
#
_entry.id   AF-A0A3S0H5Z3-F1
#
_cell.length_a   1.000
_cell.length_b   1.000
_cell.length_c   1.000
_cell.angle_alpha   90.00
_cell.angle_beta   90.00
_cell.angle_gamma   90.00
#
_symmetry.space_group_name_H-M   'P 1'
#
loop_
_entity.id
_entity.type
_entity.pdbx_description
1 polymer ?
#
loop_
_entity_poly.entity_id
_entity_poly.type
_entity_poly.pdbx_seq_one_letter_code
_entity_poly.pdbx_strand_id
1 'polypeptide(L)'
;MADTPASSGKTQVDIDIFVEAGDWPAETELTRLVDRAAAAAFAETGVSGASELSVVFSDDAHIRTLNAEWRGKDKPTNVLSFPAFSFPKGGPLPPMLGDIVLASETVAREAALEDKLIA
;
A
#
# COMPACT_ATOMS: atom_id res chain seq x y z
N MET A 1 16.26 2.46 -41.20
CA MET A 1 15.62 3.59 -40.46
C MET A 1 14.17 3.21 -40.30
N ALA A 2 13.89 2.39 -39.28
CA ALA A 2 12.54 1.99 -38.91
C ALA A 2 12.31 2.59 -37.53
N ASP A 3 11.28 3.43 -37.44
CA ASP A 3 10.82 4.02 -36.19
C ASP A 3 10.43 2.90 -35.22
N THR A 4 11.16 2.80 -34.11
CA THR A 4 10.73 2.05 -32.94
C THR A 4 9.70 2.91 -32.22
N PRO A 5 8.46 2.43 -31.97
CA PRO A 5 7.51 3.21 -31.20
C PRO A 5 8.06 3.36 -29.78
N ALA A 6 8.16 4.61 -29.33
CA ALA A 6 8.54 4.94 -27.97
C ALA A 6 7.57 4.23 -27.01
N SER A 7 8.10 3.33 -26.18
CA SER A 7 7.36 2.78 -25.05
C SER A 7 7.07 3.92 -24.09
N SER A 8 5.85 4.43 -24.12
CA SER A 8 5.25 5.25 -23.06
C SER A 8 5.64 4.66 -21.71
N GLY A 9 6.39 5.40 -20.91
CA GLY A 9 6.99 4.91 -19.66
C GLY A 9 5.92 4.36 -18.73
N LYS A 10 5.81 3.03 -18.66
CA LYS A 10 4.93 2.35 -17.72
C LYS A 10 5.64 2.33 -16.37
N THR A 11 4.96 2.80 -15.33
CA THR A 11 5.38 2.56 -13.95
C THR A 11 5.33 1.06 -13.68
N GLN A 12 6.44 0.49 -13.25
CA GLN A 12 6.55 -0.92 -12.92
C GLN A 12 6.77 -1.05 -11.42
N VAL A 13 5.70 -1.27 -10.67
CA VAL A 13 5.82 -1.49 -9.22
C VAL A 13 5.65 -2.97 -8.95
N ASP A 14 6.67 -3.56 -8.33
CA ASP A 14 6.59 -4.91 -7.77
C ASP A 14 5.98 -4.80 -6.37
N ILE A 15 4.96 -5.61 -6.09
CA ILE A 15 4.19 -5.51 -4.85
C ILE A 15 4.20 -6.86 -4.14
N ASP A 16 4.82 -6.88 -2.95
CA ASP A 16 4.78 -8.01 -2.05
C ASP A 16 3.64 -7.85 -1.05
N ILE A 17 2.90 -8.93 -0.82
CA ILE A 17 1.79 -8.98 0.11
C ILE A 17 2.10 -9.98 1.23
N PHE A 18 1.88 -9.54 2.46
CA PHE A 18 2.04 -10.36 3.65
C PHE A 18 0.76 -10.32 4.48
N VAL A 19 0.27 -11.48 4.92
CA VAL A 19 -0.81 -11.58 5.91
C VAL A 19 -0.21 -12.12 7.19
N GLU A 20 -0.03 -11.25 8.17
CA GLU A 20 0.63 -11.60 9.44
C GLU A 20 -0.37 -11.89 10.56
N ALA A 21 -1.51 -11.20 10.55
CA ALA A 21 -2.56 -11.32 11.56
C ALA A 21 -3.90 -10.74 11.05
N GLY A 22 -4.97 -10.96 11.82
CA GLY A 22 -6.29 -10.41 11.54
C GLY A 22 -7.19 -11.30 10.67
N ASP A 23 -8.45 -10.89 10.56
CA ASP A 23 -9.46 -11.58 9.76
C ASP A 23 -9.59 -10.92 8.38
N TRP A 24 -8.69 -11.31 7.47
CA TRP A 24 -8.64 -10.78 6.11
C TRP A 24 -9.23 -11.77 5.10
N PRO A 25 -9.77 -11.27 3.97
CA PRO A 25 -10.09 -12.09 2.81
C PRO A 25 -8.91 -12.96 2.36
N ALA A 26 -9.23 -13.98 1.55
CA ALA A 26 -8.20 -14.81 0.94
C ALA A 26 -7.15 -13.96 0.20
N GLU A 27 -5.88 -14.35 0.31
CA GLU A 27 -4.74 -13.63 -0.28
C GLU A 27 -4.95 -13.29 -1.76
N THR A 28 -5.56 -14.20 -2.54
CA THR A 28 -5.87 -13.95 -3.96
C THR A 28 -6.81 -12.76 -4.18
N GLU A 29 -7.73 -12.49 -3.27
CA GLU A 29 -8.61 -11.33 -3.34
C GLU A 29 -7.87 -10.07 -2.87
N LEU A 30 -7.05 -10.18 -1.83
CA LEU A 30 -6.18 -9.09 -1.38
C LEU A 30 -5.24 -8.63 -2.50
N THR A 31 -4.60 -9.56 -3.21
CA THR A 31 -3.74 -9.25 -4.37
C THR A 31 -4.50 -8.46 -5.42
N ARG A 32 -5.72 -8.89 -5.78
CA ARG A 32 -6.55 -8.13 -6.74
C ARG A 32 -6.89 -6.74 -6.25
N LEU A 33 -7.23 -6.59 -4.97
CA LEU A 33 -7.55 -5.29 -4.38
C LEU A 33 -6.35 -4.36 -4.41
N VAL A 34 -5.19 -4.85 -3.98
CA VAL A 34 -3.93 -4.10 -3.93
C VAL A 34 -3.48 -3.71 -5.34
N ASP A 35 -3.49 -4.65 -6.30
CA ASP A 35 -3.11 -4.37 -7.70
C ASP A 35 -3.97 -3.27 -8.30
N ARG A 36 -5.31 -3.35 -8.12
CA ARG A 36 -6.22 -2.32 -8.63
C ARG A 36 -5.98 -0.97 -7.94
N ALA A 37 -5.82 -0.96 -6.62
CA ALA A 37 -5.62 0.27 -5.86
C ALA A 37 -4.28 0.94 -6.21
N ALA A 38 -3.20 0.16 -6.31
CA ALA A 38 -1.89 0.64 -6.70
C ALA A 38 -1.90 1.17 -8.14
N ALA A 39 -2.47 0.42 -9.10
CA ALA A 39 -2.58 0.87 -10.48
C ALA A 39 -3.36 2.18 -10.59
N ALA A 40 -4.49 2.31 -9.90
CA ALA A 40 -5.26 3.55 -9.85
C ALA A 40 -4.48 4.70 -9.21
N ALA A 41 -3.78 4.45 -8.10
CA ALA A 41 -2.95 5.46 -7.45
C ALA A 41 -1.82 5.95 -8.35
N PHE A 42 -1.08 5.05 -9.01
CA PHE A 42 0.02 5.43 -9.89
C PHE A 42 -0.46 6.19 -11.14
N ALA A 43 -1.64 5.86 -11.68
CA ALA A 43 -2.22 6.57 -12.81
C ALA A 43 -2.41 8.08 -12.54
N GLU A 44 -2.64 8.47 -11.29
CA GLU A 44 -2.85 9.87 -10.88
C GLU A 44 -1.54 10.66 -10.65
N THR A 45 -0.39 9.99 -10.58
CA THR A 45 0.86 10.62 -10.13
C THR A 45 1.71 11.19 -11.27
N GLY A 46 1.55 10.68 -12.50
CA GLY A 46 2.40 11.02 -13.64
C GLY A 46 3.88 10.65 -13.47
N VAL A 47 4.24 9.90 -12.41
CA VAL A 47 5.60 9.42 -12.17
C VAL A 47 5.90 8.22 -13.06
N SER A 48 7.18 8.02 -13.36
CA SER A 48 7.67 6.86 -14.10
C SER A 48 8.88 6.26 -13.39
N GLY A 49 9.12 4.98 -13.62
CA GLY A 49 10.20 4.23 -12.99
C GLY A 49 9.77 2.85 -12.52
N ALA A 50 10.72 2.13 -11.93
CA ALA A 50 10.47 0.86 -11.27
C ALA A 50 10.68 1.02 -9.76
N SER A 51 9.85 0.35 -8.96
CA SER A 51 9.92 0.40 -7.50
C SER A 51 9.35 -0.86 -6.85
N GLU A 52 9.66 -1.07 -5.58
CA GLU A 52 9.10 -2.14 -4.74
C GLU A 52 8.20 -1.56 -3.64
N LEU A 53 7.07 -2.20 -3.35
CA LEU A 53 6.12 -1.84 -2.29
C LEU A 53 5.71 -3.09 -1.51
N SER A 54 5.77 -3.03 -0.19
CA SER A 54 5.19 -4.07 0.67
C SER A 54 3.82 -3.63 1.19
N VAL A 55 2.83 -4.52 1.14
CA VAL A 55 1.55 -4.35 1.82
C VAL A 55 1.37 -5.45 2.85
N VAL A 56 1.33 -5.06 4.12
CA VAL A 56 1.21 -5.96 5.27
C VAL A 56 -0.19 -5.85 5.85
N PHE A 57 -0.93 -6.95 5.77
CA PHE A 57 -2.24 -7.15 6.38
C PHE A 57 -2.05 -7.73 7.78
N SER A 58 -2.53 -7.00 8.78
CA SER A 58 -2.29 -7.29 10.19
C SER A 58 -3.53 -6.98 11.05
N ASP A 59 -3.36 -6.88 12.36
CA ASP A 59 -4.40 -6.61 13.35
C ASP A 59 -4.22 -5.28 14.11
N ASP A 60 -5.23 -4.91 14.88
CA ASP A 60 -5.23 -3.71 15.72
C ASP A 60 -4.12 -3.74 16.79
N ALA A 61 -3.74 -4.92 17.28
CA ALA A 61 -2.73 -5.06 18.33
C ALA A 61 -1.33 -4.70 17.81
N HIS A 62 -0.98 -5.21 16.63
CA HIS A 62 0.28 -4.92 15.95
C HIS A 62 0.34 -3.45 15.54
N ILE A 63 -0.70 -2.93 14.85
CA ILE A 63 -0.69 -1.52 14.44
C ILE A 63 -0.67 -0.57 15.65
N ARG A 64 -1.35 -0.88 16.75
CA ARG A 64 -1.30 -0.04 17.96
C ARG A 64 0.13 0.10 18.49
N THR A 65 0.88 -1.00 18.50
CA THR A 65 2.29 -1.00 18.89
C THR A 65 3.11 -0.10 17.98
N LEU A 66 2.96 -0.27 16.66
CA LEU A 66 3.65 0.57 15.67
C LEU A 66 3.26 2.05 15.79
N ASN A 67 1.98 2.37 16.02
CA ASN A 67 1.51 3.74 16.16
C ASN A 67 2.05 4.39 17.45
N ALA A 68 2.19 3.62 18.53
CA ALA A 68 2.82 4.07 19.76
C ALA A 68 4.30 4.37 19.53
N GLU A 69 5.04 3.44 18.93
CA GLU A 69 6.49 3.56 18.72
C GLU A 69 6.86 4.68 17.74
N TRP A 70 6.17 4.75 16.59
CA TRP A 70 6.56 5.64 15.50
C TRP A 70 5.84 7.00 15.50
N ARG A 71 4.66 7.07 16.12
CA ARG A 71 3.83 8.30 16.15
C ARG A 71 3.52 8.79 17.56
N GLY A 72 3.95 8.07 18.61
CA GLY A 72 3.62 8.40 20.00
C GLY A 72 2.14 8.23 20.34
N LYS A 73 1.38 7.45 19.55
CA LYS A 73 -0.06 7.29 19.67
C LYS A 73 -0.42 5.87 20.06
N ASP A 74 -0.69 5.65 21.33
CA ASP A 74 -1.09 4.34 21.87
C ASP A 74 -2.56 4.01 21.58
N LYS A 75 -2.89 3.85 20.29
CA LYS A 75 -4.20 3.42 19.80
C LYS A 75 -4.09 2.80 18.41
N PRO A 76 -4.98 1.86 18.04
CA PRO A 76 -5.03 1.35 16.68
C PRO A 76 -5.45 2.45 15.69
N THR A 77 -5.14 2.22 14.42
CA THR A 77 -5.58 3.01 13.27
C THR A 77 -5.79 2.06 12.10
N ASN A 78 -6.52 2.47 11.07
CA ASN A 78 -6.74 1.62 9.89
C ASN A 78 -5.45 1.32 9.11
N VAL A 79 -4.58 2.31 8.93
CA VAL A 79 -3.37 2.20 8.11
C VAL A 79 -2.19 3.01 8.68
N LEU A 80 -0.98 2.49 8.51
CA LEU A 80 0.28 3.21 8.67
C LEU A 80 1.15 3.02 7.42
N SER A 81 1.98 4.01 7.10
CA SER A 81 2.93 3.93 5.98
C SER A 81 4.34 4.28 6.45
N PHE A 82 5.31 3.44 6.06
CA PHE A 82 6.71 3.49 6.44
C PHE A 82 7.58 3.64 5.18
N PRO A 83 7.98 4.86 4.82
CA PRO A 83 8.77 5.08 3.61
C PRO A 83 10.20 4.55 3.78
N ALA A 84 10.67 3.75 2.82
CA ALA A 84 12.05 3.24 2.82
C ALA A 84 13.07 4.34 2.45
N PHE A 85 12.69 5.24 1.56
CA PHE A 85 13.51 6.35 1.10
C PHE A 85 12.74 7.66 1.11
N SER A 86 13.42 8.75 1.45
CA SER A 86 12.91 10.10 1.18
C SER A 86 13.17 10.42 -0.29
N PHE A 87 12.12 10.79 -1.04
CA PHE A 87 12.25 11.18 -2.44
C PHE A 87 11.53 12.50 -2.71
N PRO A 88 12.09 13.38 -3.57
CA PRO A 88 11.52 14.68 -3.86
C PRO A 88 10.22 14.56 -4.67
N LYS A 89 9.25 15.45 -4.40
CA LYS A 89 8.02 15.55 -5.19
C LYS A 89 8.36 15.80 -6.66
N GLY A 90 7.79 14.99 -7.56
CA GLY A 90 8.03 15.09 -9.00
C GLY A 90 9.37 14.53 -9.47
N GLY A 91 10.16 13.91 -8.57
CA GLY A 91 11.33 13.12 -8.93
C GLY A 91 10.96 11.71 -9.42
N PRO A 92 11.94 10.95 -9.93
CA PRO A 92 11.73 9.54 -10.26
C PRO A 92 11.38 8.73 -9.00
N LEU A 93 10.68 7.61 -9.18
CA LEU A 93 10.42 6.69 -8.07
C LEU A 93 11.74 6.19 -7.47
N PRO A 94 11.83 6.08 -6.13
CA PRO A 94 12.95 5.38 -5.49
C PRO A 94 12.88 3.88 -5.85
N PRO A 95 13.98 3.12 -5.67
CA PRO A 95 13.95 1.68 -5.91
C PRO A 95 12.97 0.93 -4.99
N MET A 96 12.70 1.47 -3.78
CA MET A 96 11.72 0.90 -2.84
C MET A 96 10.90 2.03 -2.23
N LEU A 97 9.57 1.88 -2.21
CA LEU A 97 8.65 2.80 -1.55
C LEU A 97 8.61 2.56 -0.04
N GLY A 98 8.69 1.29 0.36
CA GLY A 98 8.61 0.85 1.76
C GLY A 98 7.30 0.11 2.02
N ASP A 99 6.77 0.26 3.23
CA ASP A 99 5.71 -0.63 3.74
C ASP A 99 4.41 0.13 4.03
N ILE A 100 3.28 -0.49 3.68
CA ILE A 100 1.95 -0.08 4.11
C ILE A 100 1.39 -1.18 5.01
N VAL A 101 1.06 -0.84 6.26
CA VAL A 101 0.51 -1.79 7.23
C VAL A 101 -0.96 -1.47 7.48
N LEU A 102 -1.84 -2.46 7.41
CA LEU A 102 -3.29 -2.35 7.59
C LEU A 102 -3.76 -3.15 8.82
N ALA A 103 -4.76 -2.67 9.55
CA ALA A 103 -5.36 -3.38 10.69
C ALA A 103 -6.79 -3.83 10.40
N SER A 104 -7.03 -5.15 10.48
CA SER A 104 -8.27 -5.78 10.05
C SER A 104 -9.49 -5.24 10.80
N GLU A 105 -9.40 -5.11 12.12
CA GLU A 105 -10.52 -4.77 12.97
C GLU A 105 -10.93 -3.31 12.81
N THR A 106 -9.95 -2.40 12.77
CA THR A 106 -10.24 -0.98 12.52
C THR A 106 -10.77 -0.77 11.10
N VAL A 107 -10.21 -1.42 10.08
CA VAL A 107 -10.71 -1.33 8.70
C VAL A 107 -12.14 -1.88 8.59
N ALA A 108 -12.43 -3.04 9.17
CA ALA A 108 -13.78 -3.63 9.22
C ALA A 108 -14.79 -2.73 9.94
N ARG A 109 -14.43 -2.20 11.11
CA ARG A 109 -15.28 -1.31 11.89
C ARG A 109 -15.59 -0.02 11.13
N GLU A 110 -14.61 0.58 10.49
CA GLU A 110 -14.80 1.82 9.71
C GLU A 110 -15.62 1.57 8.44
N ALA A 111 -15.37 0.47 7.73
CA ALA A 111 -16.16 0.10 6.57
C ALA A 111 -17.64 -0.10 6.93
N ALA A 112 -17.94 -0.78 8.03
CA ALA A 112 -19.31 -0.96 8.52
C ALA A 112 -19.98 0.36 8.92
N LEU A 113 -19.24 1.31 9.50
CA LEU A 113 -19.77 2.63 9.85
C LEU A 113 -20.06 3.51 8.63
N GLU A 114 -19.38 3.26 7.51
CA GLU A 114 -19.52 4.01 6.26
C GLU A 114 -20.32 3.26 5.18
N ASP A 115 -20.98 2.15 5.53
CA ASP A 115 -21.72 1.26 4.62
C ASP A 115 -20.87 0.79 3.41
N LYS A 116 -19.59 0.52 3.64
CA LYS A 116 -18.62 0.03 2.65
C LYS A 116 -18.33 -1.46 2.85
N LEU A 117 -18.00 -2.13 1.75
CA LEU A 117 -17.54 -3.52 1.74
C LEU A 117 -16.03 -3.58 2.03
N ILE A 118 -15.60 -4.65 2.70
CA ILE A 118 -14.19 -4.95 2.98
C ILE A 118 -13.52 -5.61 1.77
N ALA A 119 -14.29 -6.38 1.00
CA ALA A 119 -13.95 -6.96 -0.29
C ALA A 119 -15.25 -7.21 -1.07
#